data_AF-A0A7C1SP79-F1
#
_entry.id   AF-A0A7C1SP79-F1
#
_cell.length_a   1.000
_cell.length_b   1.000
_cell.length_c   1.000
_cell.angle_alpha   90.00
_cell.angle_beta   90.00
_cell.angle_gamma   90.00
#
_symmetry.space_group_name_H-M   'P 1'
#
loop_
_entity.id
_entity.type
_entity.pdbx_description
1 polymer ?
#
loop_
_entity_poly.entity_id
_entity_poly.type
_entity_poly.pdbx_seq_one_letter_code
_entity_poly.pdbx_strand_id
1 'polypeptide(L)'
;MKSLQNLMTLADEFDKTTDWEIEKYYKTARFFYDKGIYSCPVWWANPHRGTWSPNLIYQGVELLMRAALNIQMALVQADKSDLGEGYFNSISYYHGLLLMELYDVAKKKSKKRY
;
A
#
# COMPACT_ATOMS: atom_id res chain seq x y z
N MET A 1 5.84 -1.75 -6.23
CA MET A 1 5.45 -3.08 -5.70
C MET A 1 6.62 -3.84 -5.04
N LYS A 2 7.84 -3.83 -5.61
CA LYS A 2 9.01 -4.51 -5.01
C LYS A 2 9.32 -4.07 -3.57
N SER A 3 9.26 -2.76 -3.27
CA SER A 3 9.48 -2.24 -1.91
C SER A 3 8.47 -2.78 -0.90
N LEU A 4 7.18 -2.89 -1.28
CA LEU A 4 6.15 -3.45 -0.40
C LEU A 4 6.36 -4.94 -0.17
N GLN A 5 6.75 -5.68 -1.22
CA GLN A 5 7.06 -7.09 -1.08
C GLN A 5 8.26 -7.31 -0.16
N ASN A 6 9.34 -6.52 -0.30
CA ASN A 6 10.48 -6.57 0.60
C ASN A 6 10.08 -6.23 2.05
N LEU A 7 9.21 -5.24 2.24
CA LEU A 7 8.70 -4.87 3.56
C LEU A 7 7.86 -6.01 4.18
N MET A 8 7.02 -6.68 3.39
CA MET A 8 6.29 -7.89 3.82
C MET A 8 7.24 -9.04 4.19
N THR A 9 8.30 -9.28 3.40
CA THR A 9 9.28 -10.35 3.67
C THR A 9 10.00 -10.11 5.00
N LEU A 10 10.41 -8.87 5.28
CA LEU A 10 10.99 -8.51 6.58
C LEU A 10 10.04 -8.82 7.74
N ALA A 11 8.74 -8.55 7.55
CA ALA A 11 7.72 -8.82 8.56
C ALA A 11 7.43 -10.33 8.69
N ASP A 12 7.61 -11.11 7.62
CA ASP A 12 7.39 -12.56 7.64
C ASP A 12 8.48 -13.29 8.43
N GLU A 13 9.74 -12.84 8.31
CA GLU A 13 10.92 -13.38 9.01
C GLU A 13 11.02 -12.96 10.49
N PHE A 14 10.17 -12.02 10.93
CA PHE A 14 10.19 -11.48 12.27
C PHE A 14 9.54 -12.43 13.29
N ASP A 15 10.12 -12.57 14.50
CA ASP A 15 9.49 -13.31 15.60
C ASP A 15 8.33 -12.51 16.21
N LYS A 16 7.11 -12.99 16.02
CA LYS A 16 5.86 -12.31 16.40
C LYS A 16 5.34 -12.79 17.76
N THR A 17 6.00 -13.75 18.39
CA THR A 17 5.50 -14.41 19.61
C THR A 17 5.84 -13.65 20.89
N THR A 18 6.74 -12.68 20.79
CA THR A 18 7.30 -11.95 21.93
C THR A 18 6.40 -10.82 22.43
N ASP A 19 5.62 -10.20 21.54
CA ASP A 19 4.71 -9.08 21.87
C ASP A 19 3.40 -9.17 21.05
N TRP A 20 2.27 -9.09 21.75
CA TRP A 20 0.93 -9.12 21.16
C TRP A 20 0.65 -7.91 20.26
N GLU A 21 1.28 -6.76 20.50
CA GLU A 21 1.13 -5.57 19.66
C GLU A 21 1.78 -5.77 18.29
N ILE A 22 2.97 -6.37 18.27
CA ILE A 22 3.67 -6.74 17.03
C ILE A 22 2.80 -7.71 16.22
N GLU A 23 2.26 -8.74 16.87
CA GLU A 23 1.39 -9.72 16.20
C GLU A 23 0.12 -9.07 15.63
N LYS A 24 -0.50 -8.16 16.39
CA LYS A 24 -1.69 -7.41 15.95
C LYS A 24 -1.41 -6.57 14.72
N TYR A 25 -0.32 -5.81 14.72
CA TYR A 25 0.08 -4.99 13.57
C TYR A 25 0.39 -5.86 12.35
N TYR A 26 1.13 -6.96 12.54
CA TYR A 26 1.42 -7.90 11.47
C TYR A 26 0.15 -8.53 10.86
N LYS A 27 -0.76 -9.05 11.69
CA LYS A 27 -2.04 -9.64 11.23
C LYS A 27 -2.86 -8.63 10.45
N THR A 28 -2.91 -7.39 10.93
CA THR A 28 -3.60 -6.28 10.27
C THR A 28 -2.95 -5.95 8.93
N ALA A 29 -1.62 -5.91 8.87
CA ALA A 29 -0.89 -5.71 7.62
C ALA A 29 -1.21 -6.82 6.60
N ARG A 30 -1.14 -8.09 7.04
CA ARG A 30 -1.43 -9.25 6.19
C ARG A 30 -2.83 -9.21 5.62
N PHE A 31 -3.83 -8.87 6.44
CA PHE A 31 -5.21 -8.70 6.00
C PHE A 31 -5.35 -7.66 4.87
N PHE A 32 -4.73 -6.48 5.03
CA PHE A 32 -4.78 -5.44 4.01
C PHE A 32 -3.97 -5.79 2.77
N TYR A 33 -2.82 -6.43 2.94
CA TYR A 33 -1.96 -6.87 1.84
C TYR A 33 -2.69 -7.90 0.98
N ASP A 34 -3.23 -8.95 1.60
CA ASP A 34 -3.99 -9.99 0.93
C ASP A 34 -5.20 -9.41 0.21
N LYS A 35 -5.97 -8.53 0.89
CA LYS A 35 -7.05 -7.82 0.21
C LYS A 35 -6.53 -7.05 -0.99
N GLY A 36 -5.49 -6.25 -0.85
CA GLY A 36 -4.92 -5.42 -1.91
C GLY A 36 -4.43 -6.21 -3.13
N ILE A 37 -3.76 -7.36 -2.93
CA ILE A 37 -3.24 -8.19 -4.03
C ILE A 37 -4.30 -9.07 -4.71
N TYR A 38 -5.26 -9.60 -3.93
CA TYR A 38 -6.34 -10.44 -4.47
C TYR A 38 -7.48 -9.62 -5.05
N SER A 39 -7.60 -8.39 -4.59
CA SER A 39 -8.29 -7.36 -5.34
C SER A 39 -7.43 -7.17 -6.61
N CYS A 40 -7.89 -7.71 -7.74
CA CYS A 40 -7.03 -7.91 -8.91
C CYS A 40 -6.64 -6.56 -9.55
N PRO A 41 -5.35 -6.20 -9.66
CA PRO A 41 -4.93 -5.00 -10.41
C PRO A 41 -5.41 -5.06 -11.88
N VAL A 42 -5.56 -6.27 -12.42
CA VAL A 42 -6.08 -6.58 -13.77
C VAL A 42 -7.60 -6.35 -13.89
N TRP A 43 -8.30 -6.00 -12.80
CA TRP A 43 -9.72 -5.68 -12.84
C TRP A 43 -10.00 -4.18 -12.72
N TRP A 44 -9.06 -3.35 -12.24
CA TRP A 44 -9.31 -1.90 -12.15
C TRP A 44 -8.25 -0.99 -12.74
N ALA A 45 -7.10 -1.54 -13.09
CA ALA A 45 -6.11 -0.89 -13.93
C ALA A 45 -6.06 -1.52 -15.33
N ASN A 46 -7.12 -2.21 -15.77
CA ASN A 46 -7.17 -2.87 -17.07
C ASN A 46 -7.77 -1.98 -18.16
N PRO A 47 -6.92 -1.35 -19.01
CA PRO A 47 -7.40 -0.53 -20.10
C PRO A 47 -8.10 -1.36 -21.18
N HIS A 48 -7.72 -2.62 -21.38
CA HIS A 48 -8.25 -3.49 -22.44
C HIS A 48 -9.68 -3.96 -22.19
N ARG A 49 -10.13 -4.01 -20.92
CA ARG A 49 -11.51 -4.36 -20.55
C ARG A 49 -12.38 -3.15 -20.21
N GLY A 50 -11.92 -1.92 -20.50
CA GLY A 50 -12.66 -0.70 -20.18
C GLY A 50 -12.88 -0.45 -18.69
N THR A 51 -12.14 -1.17 -17.84
CA THR A 51 -12.34 -1.20 -16.38
C THR A 51 -11.36 -0.28 -15.64
N TRP A 52 -10.61 0.54 -16.38
CA TRP A 52 -9.73 1.57 -15.82
C TRP A 52 -10.55 2.58 -15.02
N SER A 53 -10.47 2.48 -13.70
CA SER A 53 -11.19 3.34 -12.77
C SER A 53 -10.20 3.97 -11.81
N PRO A 54 -9.96 5.29 -11.90
CA PRO A 54 -9.13 6.03 -10.95
C PRO A 54 -9.46 5.73 -9.49
N ASN A 55 -10.76 5.60 -9.19
CA ASN A 55 -11.24 5.31 -7.84
C ASN A 55 -10.82 3.91 -7.37
N LEU A 56 -10.92 2.91 -8.24
CA LEU A 56 -10.55 1.53 -7.88
C LEU A 56 -9.02 1.36 -7.81
N ILE A 57 -8.26 2.04 -8.68
CA ILE A 57 -6.80 2.11 -8.57
C ILE A 57 -6.40 2.72 -7.23
N TYR A 58 -7.04 3.83 -6.86
CA TYR A 58 -6.80 4.49 -5.57
C TYR A 58 -7.13 3.57 -4.39
N GLN A 59 -8.29 2.92 -4.39
CA GLN A 59 -8.68 1.97 -3.35
C GLN A 59 -7.70 0.79 -3.21
N GLY A 60 -7.25 0.22 -4.33
CA GLY A 60 -6.25 -0.85 -4.33
C GLY A 60 -4.93 -0.38 -3.73
N VAL A 61 -4.45 0.80 -4.13
CA VAL A 61 -3.22 1.38 -3.57
C VAL A 61 -3.38 1.74 -2.10
N GLU A 62 -4.54 2.23 -1.68
CA GLU A 62 -4.84 2.54 -0.28
C GLU A 62 -4.75 1.31 0.62
N LEU A 63 -5.26 0.16 0.16
CA LEU A 63 -5.11 -1.12 0.87
C LEU A 63 -3.64 -1.50 1.04
N LEU A 64 -2.83 -1.34 -0.02
CA LEU A 64 -1.40 -1.61 0.02
C LEU A 64 -0.64 -0.63 0.93
N MET A 65 -1.05 0.64 0.99
CA MET A 65 -0.51 1.64 1.92
C MET A 65 -0.82 1.31 3.37
N ARG A 66 -2.06 0.88 3.66
CA ARG A 66 -2.46 0.41 4.99
C ARG A 66 -1.64 -0.80 5.42
N ALA A 67 -1.36 -1.72 4.50
CA ALA A 67 -0.46 -2.84 4.78
C ALA A 67 0.96 -2.38 5.15
N ALA A 68 1.54 -1.47 4.34
CA ALA A 68 2.87 -0.94 4.57
C ALA A 68 3.00 -0.23 5.93
N LEU A 69 2.03 0.62 6.27
CA LEU A 69 2.00 1.34 7.55
C LEU A 69 1.96 0.38 8.73
N ASN A 70 1.12 -0.66 8.67
CA ASN A 70 1.02 -1.62 9.76
C ASN A 70 2.32 -2.42 9.93
N ILE A 71 3.05 -2.75 8.86
CA ILE A 71 4.37 -3.35 9.01
C ILE A 71 5.35 -2.39 9.65
N GLN A 72 5.36 -1.13 9.21
CA GLN A 72 6.27 -0.15 9.80
C GLN A 72 5.99 0.02 11.31
N MET A 73 4.71 0.00 11.72
CA MET A 73 4.33 0.00 13.14
C MET A 73 4.82 -1.25 13.88
N ALA A 74 4.71 -2.43 13.27
CA ALA A 74 5.26 -3.67 13.84
C ALA A 74 6.79 -3.60 14.02
N LEU A 75 7.49 -3.03 13.04
CA LEU A 75 8.94 -2.83 13.09
C LEU A 75 9.38 -1.78 14.12
N VAL A 76 8.60 -0.71 14.29
CA VAL A 76 8.83 0.31 15.34
C VAL A 76 8.66 -0.32 16.72
N GLN A 77 7.59 -1.07 16.94
CA GLN A 77 7.33 -1.77 18.21
C GLN A 77 8.45 -2.79 18.54
N ALA A 78 9.02 -3.38 17.50
CA ALA A 78 10.12 -4.31 17.57
C ALA A 78 11.51 -3.67 17.79
N ASP A 79 11.61 -2.34 17.83
CA ASP A 79 12.88 -1.59 17.82
C ASP A 79 13.76 -1.92 16.60
N LYS A 80 13.12 -2.12 15.43
CA LYS A 80 13.75 -2.42 14.13
C LYS A 80 13.22 -1.55 13.00
N SER A 81 12.80 -0.32 13.31
CA SER A 81 12.26 0.64 12.34
C SER A 81 13.16 0.84 11.12
N ASP A 82 14.47 0.86 11.35
CA ASP A 82 15.49 1.19 10.36
C ASP A 82 15.54 0.16 9.21
N LEU A 83 15.14 -1.10 9.47
CA LEU A 83 15.08 -2.14 8.46
C LEU A 83 13.97 -1.88 7.42
N GLY A 84 12.87 -1.29 7.86
CA GLY A 84 11.68 -1.03 7.03
C GLY A 84 11.59 0.38 6.46
N GLU A 85 12.26 1.35 7.10
CA GLU A 85 12.08 2.78 6.83
C GLU A 85 12.34 3.14 5.36
N GLY A 86 13.42 2.63 4.76
CA GLY A 86 13.73 2.88 3.35
C GLY A 86 12.63 2.38 2.40
N TYR A 87 12.05 1.21 2.68
CA TYR A 87 10.95 0.68 1.90
C TYR A 87 9.66 1.47 2.11
N PHE A 88 9.35 1.82 3.36
CA PHE A 88 8.17 2.62 3.69
C PHE A 88 8.21 4.03 3.09
N ASN A 89 9.37 4.69 3.12
CA ASN A 89 9.60 6.00 2.50
C ASN A 89 9.41 5.93 0.98
N SER A 90 9.96 4.89 0.33
CA SER A 90 9.75 4.65 -1.10
C SER A 90 8.26 4.49 -1.45
N ILE A 91 7.53 3.68 -0.67
CA ILE A 91 6.10 3.44 -0.86
C ILE A 91 5.30 4.74 -0.69
N SER A 92 5.58 5.50 0.36
CA SER A 92 4.92 6.77 0.67
C SER A 92 5.15 7.83 -0.41
N TYR A 93 6.37 7.89 -0.96
CA TYR A 93 6.71 8.78 -2.07
C TYR A 93 5.86 8.49 -3.32
N TYR A 94 5.79 7.23 -3.74
CA TYR A 94 4.99 6.85 -4.91
C TYR A 94 3.49 7.05 -4.72
N HIS A 95 3.00 6.86 -3.50
CA HIS A 95 1.60 7.16 -3.17
C HIS A 95 1.28 8.65 -3.31
N GLY A 96 2.18 9.52 -2.83
CA GLY A 96 2.06 10.97 -3.01
C GLY A 96 2.01 11.37 -4.49
N LEU A 97 2.89 10.80 -5.32
CA LEU A 97 2.89 11.05 -6.77
C LEU A 97 1.58 10.60 -7.44
N LEU A 98 1.06 9.42 -7.08
CA LEU A 98 -0.19 8.91 -7.62
C LEU A 98 -1.36 9.85 -7.28
N LEU A 99 -1.44 10.32 -6.04
CA LEU A 99 -2.46 11.28 -5.60
C LEU A 99 -2.40 12.59 -6.40
N MET A 100 -1.20 13.11 -6.63
CA MET A 100 -1.00 14.31 -7.46
C MET A 100 -1.51 14.09 -8.89
N GLU A 101 -1.14 12.98 -9.53
CA GLU A 101 -1.55 12.67 -10.90
C GLU A 101 -3.08 12.51 -11.00
N LEU A 102 -3.69 11.80 -10.06
CA LEU A 102 -5.15 11.61 -9.99
C LEU A 102 -5.88 12.95 -9.86
N TYR A 103 -5.36 13.85 -9.02
CA TYR A 103 -5.90 15.19 -8.85
C TYR A 103 -5.79 16.04 -10.13
N ASP A 104 -4.65 15.99 -10.81
CA ASP A 104 -4.43 16.70 -12.06
C ASP A 104 -5.37 16.20 -13.18
N VAL A 105 -5.58 14.88 -13.27
CA VAL A 105 -6.55 14.28 -14.19
C VAL A 105 -7.97 14.76 -13.87
N ALA A 106 -8.35 14.80 -12.59
CA ALA A 106 -9.66 15.29 -12.18
C ALA A 106 -9.87 16.77 -12.56
N LYS A 107 -8.87 17.63 -12.32
CA LYS A 107 -8.87 19.05 -12.66
C LYS A 107 -8.94 19.30 -14.17
N LYS A 108 -8.27 18.48 -14.99
CA LYS A 108 -8.36 18.56 -16.46
C LYS A 108 -9.76 18.20 -16.96
N LYS A 109 -10.41 17.20 -16.36
CA LYS A 109 -11.78 16.79 -16.74
C LYS A 109 -12.84 17.81 -16.34
N SER A 110 -12.68 18.52 -15.23
CA SER A 110 -13.65 19.57 -14.82
C SER A 110 -13.61 20.79 -15.76
N LYS A 111 -12.44 21.14 -16.29
CA LYS A 111 -12.29 22.26 -17.25
C LYS A 111 -12.87 21.99 -18.64
N LYS A 112 -12.98 20.73 -19.07
CA LYS A 112 -13.52 20.34 -20.39
C LYS A 112 -15.05 20.28 -20.45
N ARG A 113 -15.76 20.49 -19.33
CA ARG A 113 -17.23 20.41 -19.23
C ARG A 113 -17.94 21.76 -19.42
N TYR A 114 -17.23 22.79 -19.87
CA TYR A 114 -17.77 24.11 -20.19
C TYR A 114 -17.51 24.44 -21.66
#